data_AF-A0A819JMI9-F1
#
_entry.id   AF-A0A819JMI9-F1
#
_cell.length_a   1.000
_cell.length_b   1.000
_cell.length_c   1.000
_cell.angle_alpha   90.00
_cell.angle_beta   90.00
_cell.angle_gamma   90.00
#
_symmetry.space_group_name_H-M   'P 1'
#
loop_
_entity.id
_entity.type
_entity.pdbx_description
1 polymer ?
#
loop_
_entity_poly.entity_id
_entity_poly.type
_entity_poly.pdbx_seq_one_letter_code
_entity_poly.pdbx_strand_id
1 'polypeptide(L)'
;MSENNADIQQDECDESIKDDENDDILNDLNNINEPEDDPHFITVGICAQWKKVKAKPMEEILSRLEQFEFLRIIIFPESTIHDKPIEEWPFCHVLISFHSKGFPLAKTQEYARLHQPFLINDLDKQWDIMDRIKVHEILDDAGIPQPRYGVLRRRLNDDGTWITLSNVIEQDDHIEIDGEIFHKPFVEKPVSAENHDIYIYFPSSAGGGSQRLFRK
;
A
#
# COMPACT_ATOMS: atom_id res chain seq x y z
N MET A 1 -84.38 37.88 -29.95
CA MET A 1 -83.28 37.05 -29.42
C MET A 1 -82.83 37.74 -28.13
N SER A 2 -83.62 37.61 -27.05
CA SER A 2 -83.58 36.52 -26.05
C SER A 2 -82.26 36.56 -25.27
N GLU A 3 -82.19 36.62 -23.95
CA GLU A 3 -83.14 36.75 -22.83
C GLU A 3 -82.23 36.83 -21.58
N ASN A 4 -82.60 37.64 -20.57
CA ASN A 4 -82.67 37.32 -19.13
C ASN A 4 -81.50 36.59 -18.41
N ASN A 5 -81.29 36.68 -17.10
CA ASN A 5 -81.54 37.59 -15.96
C ASN A 5 -80.96 36.82 -14.75
N ALA A 6 -80.61 37.54 -13.66
CA ALA A 6 -80.56 37.07 -12.27
C ALA A 6 -79.49 36.05 -11.79
N ASP A 7 -78.58 36.56 -10.95
CA ASP A 7 -78.48 36.36 -9.48
C ASP A 7 -78.67 34.98 -8.78
N ILE A 8 -77.72 34.73 -7.86
CA ILE A 8 -77.78 34.13 -6.50
C ILE A 8 -77.76 32.59 -6.32
N GLN A 9 -76.65 32.17 -5.68
CA GLN A 9 -76.37 31.15 -4.64
C GLN A 9 -76.99 29.73 -4.63
N GLN A 10 -76.11 28.83 -4.17
CA GLN A 10 -76.27 27.61 -3.36
C GLN A 10 -76.32 26.23 -4.05
N ASP A 11 -75.28 25.45 -3.67
CA ASP A 11 -75.30 24.08 -3.13
C ASP A 11 -75.28 22.82 -4.02
N GLU A 12 -74.46 21.89 -3.51
CA GLU A 12 -74.40 20.43 -3.61
C GLU A 12 -73.57 19.72 -4.70
N CYS A 13 -72.48 19.11 -4.20
CA CYS A 13 -72.04 17.70 -4.36
C CYS A 13 -71.74 17.17 -5.77
N ASP A 14 -70.81 16.25 -6.04
CA ASP A 14 -69.73 15.51 -5.38
C ASP A 14 -69.11 14.71 -6.54
N GLU A 15 -67.79 14.54 -6.62
CA GLU A 15 -67.13 13.30 -7.07
C GLU A 15 -65.61 13.51 -7.23
N SER A 16 -64.91 12.80 -6.36
CA SER A 16 -63.47 12.61 -6.26
C SER A 16 -62.83 11.95 -7.48
N ILE A 17 -61.70 12.49 -7.95
CA ILE A 17 -60.58 11.71 -8.52
C ILE A 17 -59.27 12.31 -8.00
N LYS A 18 -58.41 11.45 -7.46
CA LYS A 18 -57.15 11.77 -6.78
C LYS A 18 -56.02 11.85 -7.80
N ASP A 19 -55.23 12.92 -7.75
CA ASP A 19 -53.94 13.05 -8.44
C ASP A 19 -52.82 12.91 -7.40
N ASP A 20 -52.20 11.72 -7.30
CA ASP A 20 -51.00 11.45 -6.50
C ASP A 20 -50.06 10.55 -7.31
N GLU A 21 -49.31 11.09 -8.28
CA GLU A 21 -48.20 10.37 -8.95
C GLU A 21 -47.10 11.34 -9.43
N ASN A 22 -46.45 12.11 -8.55
CA ASN A 22 -45.25 12.85 -8.97
C ASN A 22 -44.13 13.08 -7.94
N ASP A 23 -44.16 12.42 -6.78
CA ASP A 23 -43.10 12.56 -5.77
C ASP A 23 -42.07 11.42 -5.73
N ASP A 24 -42.24 10.36 -6.53
CA ASP A 24 -41.35 9.18 -6.49
C ASP A 24 -40.06 9.32 -7.30
N ILE A 25 -39.89 10.36 -8.13
CA ILE A 25 -38.70 10.52 -8.98
C ILE A 25 -37.56 11.28 -8.28
N LEU A 26 -37.83 11.99 -7.18
CA LEU A 26 -36.83 12.82 -6.51
C LEU A 26 -36.06 12.12 -5.36
N ASN A 27 -36.49 10.91 -4.95
CA ASN A 27 -35.86 10.16 -3.86
C ASN A 27 -34.69 9.25 -4.32
N ASP A 28 -34.46 9.10 -5.62
CA ASP A 28 -33.47 8.16 -6.17
C ASP A 28 -32.03 8.72 -6.26
N LEU A 29 -31.77 9.96 -5.82
CA LEU A 29 -30.44 10.58 -5.87
C LEU A 29 -29.72 10.70 -4.51
N ASN A 30 -30.35 10.28 -3.42
CA ASN A 30 -29.78 10.39 -2.06
C ASN A 30 -29.52 9.05 -1.37
N ASN A 31 -29.67 7.92 -2.06
CA ASN A 31 -29.31 6.62 -1.51
C ASN A 31 -27.93 6.18 -2.03
N ILE A 32 -26.88 6.81 -1.51
CA ILE A 32 -25.53 6.22 -1.56
C ILE A 32 -25.58 5.06 -0.57
N ASN A 33 -26.10 3.94 -1.05
CA ASN A 33 -26.12 2.68 -0.31
C ASN A 33 -24.69 2.38 0.15
N GLU A 34 -24.52 2.22 1.46
CA GLU A 34 -23.49 1.32 1.98
C GLU A 34 -23.57 0.02 1.18
N PRO A 35 -22.45 -0.58 0.74
CA PRO A 35 -22.53 -1.83 0.03
C PRO A 35 -23.15 -2.85 0.99
N GLU A 36 -24.44 -3.15 0.79
CA GLU A 36 -25.08 -4.29 1.40
C GLU A 36 -24.17 -5.48 1.13
N ASP A 37 -23.81 -6.17 2.20
CA ASP A 37 -22.93 -7.33 2.21
C ASP A 37 -23.64 -8.48 1.47
N ASP A 38 -23.69 -8.37 0.14
CA ASP A 38 -24.27 -9.39 -0.73
C ASP A 38 -23.37 -10.63 -0.58
N PRO A 39 -23.88 -11.71 0.05
CA PRO A 39 -23.06 -12.88 0.35
C PRO A 39 -22.54 -13.59 -0.90
N HIS A 40 -22.91 -13.15 -2.11
CA HIS A 40 -22.34 -13.63 -3.37
C HIS A 40 -21.00 -13.03 -3.77
N PHE A 41 -20.57 -11.90 -3.21
CA PHE A 41 -19.36 -11.20 -3.68
C PHE A 41 -18.28 -11.03 -2.61
N ILE A 42 -17.04 -11.33 -2.99
CA ILE A 42 -15.84 -11.06 -2.20
C ILE A 42 -15.21 -9.75 -2.70
N THR A 43 -15.24 -8.71 -1.87
CA THR A 43 -14.58 -7.43 -2.17
C THR A 43 -13.08 -7.52 -1.90
N VAL A 44 -12.27 -7.31 -2.93
CA VAL A 44 -10.80 -7.28 -2.88
C VAL A 44 -10.33 -5.83 -2.94
N GLY A 45 -9.79 -5.33 -1.84
CA GLY A 45 -9.21 -4.00 -1.72
C GLY A 45 -7.75 -3.99 -2.18
N ILE A 46 -7.41 -3.06 -3.09
CA ILE A 46 -6.04 -2.80 -3.51
C ILE A 46 -5.58 -1.49 -2.87
N CYS A 47 -4.69 -1.60 -1.88
CA CYS A 47 -4.14 -0.46 -1.14
C CYS A 47 -2.63 -0.34 -1.37
N ALA A 48 -2.24 0.46 -2.35
CA ALA A 48 -0.85 0.73 -2.69
C ALA A 48 -0.72 2.13 -3.33
N GLN A 49 0.50 2.66 -3.43
CA GLN A 49 0.74 3.93 -4.14
C GLN A 49 0.26 3.86 -5.60
N TRP A 50 -0.24 4.97 -6.14
CA TRP A 50 -0.86 4.99 -7.47
C TRP A 50 0.07 4.50 -8.59
N LYS A 51 1.36 4.87 -8.52
CA LYS A 51 2.40 4.41 -9.45
C LYS A 51 2.51 2.88 -9.51
N LYS A 52 2.18 2.18 -8.43
CA LYS A 52 2.20 0.71 -8.37
C LYS A 52 0.92 0.10 -8.89
N VAL A 53 -0.23 0.70 -8.57
CA VAL A 53 -1.53 0.24 -9.06
C VAL A 53 -1.65 0.39 -10.58
N LYS A 54 -1.17 1.50 -11.14
CA LYS A 54 -1.15 1.78 -12.60
C LYS A 54 0.05 1.19 -13.33
N ALA A 55 0.86 0.37 -12.67
CA ALA A 55 1.93 -0.32 -13.36
C ALA A 55 1.33 -1.38 -14.29
N LYS A 56 1.83 -1.46 -15.54
CA LYS A 56 1.36 -2.46 -16.52
C LYS A 56 1.21 -3.88 -15.95
N PRO A 57 2.15 -4.42 -15.15
CA PRO A 57 1.97 -5.75 -14.55
C PRO A 57 0.75 -5.84 -13.62
N MET A 58 0.44 -4.77 -12.88
CA MET A 58 -0.69 -4.75 -11.96
C MET A 58 -2.02 -4.66 -12.72
N GLU A 59 -2.12 -3.81 -13.76
CA GLU A 59 -3.32 -3.74 -14.62
C GLU A 59 -3.63 -5.09 -15.29
N GLU A 60 -2.59 -5.80 -15.72
CA GLU A 60 -2.70 -7.16 -16.24
C GLU A 60 -3.21 -8.16 -15.19
N ILE A 61 -2.75 -8.08 -13.94
CA ILE A 61 -3.25 -8.95 -12.86
C ILE A 61 -4.71 -8.63 -12.54
N LEU A 62 -5.05 -7.35 -12.39
CA LEU A 62 -6.40 -6.91 -12.04
C LEU A 62 -7.42 -7.28 -13.11
N SER A 63 -7.11 -7.06 -14.40
CA SER A 63 -8.00 -7.46 -15.51
C SER A 63 -8.27 -8.96 -15.60
N ARG A 64 -7.38 -9.81 -15.06
CA ARG A 64 -7.62 -11.26 -14.93
C ARG A 64 -8.44 -11.59 -13.69
N LEU A 65 -8.23 -10.88 -12.58
CA LEU A 65 -9.03 -11.05 -11.36
C LEU A 65 -10.47 -10.57 -11.54
N GLU A 66 -10.72 -9.56 -12.37
CA GLU A 66 -12.07 -9.06 -12.71
C GLU A 66 -12.89 -10.08 -13.51
N GLN A 67 -12.28 -11.14 -14.07
CA GLN A 67 -13.02 -12.20 -14.78
C GLN A 67 -13.73 -13.17 -13.82
N PHE A 68 -13.41 -13.14 -12.53
CA PHE A 68 -14.09 -13.96 -11.54
C PHE A 68 -15.40 -13.28 -11.13
N GLU A 69 -16.52 -13.90 -11.48
CA GLU A 69 -17.86 -13.33 -11.26
C GLU A 69 -18.20 -13.07 -9.78
N PHE A 70 -17.52 -13.73 -8.84
CA PHE A 70 -17.73 -13.53 -7.40
C PHE A 70 -16.74 -12.52 -6.78
N LEU A 71 -15.81 -11.93 -7.55
CA LEU A 71 -14.85 -10.95 -7.04
C LEU A 71 -15.24 -9.53 -7.45
N ARG A 72 -15.25 -8.62 -6.50
CA ARG A 72 -15.36 -7.18 -6.75
C ARG A 72 -14.06 -6.49 -6.36
N ILE A 73 -13.36 -5.90 -7.31
CA ILE A 73 -12.11 -5.20 -7.03
C ILE A 73 -12.39 -3.73 -6.72
N ILE A 74 -11.84 -3.22 -5.62
CA ILE A 74 -11.87 -1.80 -5.27
C ILE A 74 -10.43 -1.33 -5.07
N ILE A 75 -10.03 -0.30 -5.84
CA ILE A 75 -8.73 0.36 -5.68
C ILE A 75 -8.93 1.53 -4.72
N PHE A 76 -8.12 1.59 -3.65
CA PHE A 76 -8.21 2.69 -2.70
C PHE A 76 -7.59 3.95 -3.32
N PRO A 77 -8.32 5.08 -3.37
CA PRO A 77 -7.77 6.31 -3.93
C PRO A 77 -6.54 6.79 -3.15
N GLU A 78 -5.55 7.34 -3.84
CA GLU A 78 -4.30 7.80 -3.21
C GLU A 78 -4.55 8.91 -2.16
N SER A 79 -5.44 9.86 -2.47
CA SER A 79 -5.87 10.88 -1.49
C SER A 79 -6.56 10.29 -0.27
N THR A 80 -7.25 9.15 -0.42
CA THR A 80 -7.89 8.49 0.72
C THR A 80 -6.85 7.87 1.64
N ILE A 81 -5.89 7.11 1.08
CA ILE A 81 -4.88 6.43 1.90
C ILE A 81 -3.98 7.42 2.64
N HIS A 82 -3.70 8.60 2.07
CA HIS A 82 -2.86 9.61 2.71
C HIS A 82 -3.64 10.56 3.62
N ASP A 83 -4.74 11.13 3.13
CA ASP A 83 -5.34 12.31 3.76
C ASP A 83 -6.52 11.98 4.68
N LYS A 84 -7.26 10.90 4.39
CA LYS A 84 -8.48 10.55 5.12
C LYS A 84 -8.23 9.61 6.30
N PRO A 85 -8.98 9.72 7.41
CA PRO A 85 -8.89 8.76 8.52
C PRO A 85 -9.33 7.35 8.06
N ILE A 86 -8.86 6.30 8.75
CA ILE A 86 -9.02 4.89 8.31
C ILE A 86 -10.48 4.41 8.32
N GLU A 87 -11.34 5.08 9.08
CA GLU A 87 -12.77 4.83 9.16
C GLU A 87 -13.49 5.22 7.85
N GLU A 88 -12.92 6.17 7.10
CA GLU A 88 -13.45 6.62 5.81
C GLU A 88 -12.90 5.84 4.61
N TRP A 89 -12.01 4.87 4.84
CA TRP A 89 -11.45 4.07 3.75
C TRP A 89 -12.48 3.07 3.24
N PRO A 90 -12.42 2.67 1.96
CA PRO A 90 -13.35 1.67 1.43
C PRO A 90 -13.24 0.35 2.21
N PHE A 91 -14.37 -0.30 2.45
CA PHE A 91 -14.39 -1.64 3.03
C PHE A 91 -13.90 -2.70 2.03
N CYS A 92 -13.29 -3.77 2.53
CA CYS A 92 -12.95 -4.96 1.75
C CYS A 92 -12.89 -6.23 2.61
N HIS A 93 -13.20 -7.37 2.01
CA HIS A 93 -13.05 -8.69 2.63
C HIS A 93 -11.59 -9.17 2.59
N VAL A 94 -10.90 -8.86 1.50
CA VAL A 94 -9.51 -9.25 1.24
C VAL A 94 -8.71 -7.99 0.95
N LEU A 95 -7.54 -7.83 1.56
CA LEU A 95 -6.65 -6.70 1.32
C LEU A 95 -5.35 -7.17 0.65
N ILE A 96 -5.08 -6.60 -0.52
CA ILE A 96 -3.77 -6.66 -1.18
C ILE A 96 -3.10 -5.31 -0.97
N SER A 97 -2.03 -5.28 -0.17
CA SER A 97 -1.31 -4.06 0.13
C SER A 97 0.19 -4.32 0.25
N PHE A 98 0.98 -3.40 -0.28
CA PHE A 98 2.43 -3.51 -0.28
C PHE A 98 3.11 -2.14 -0.27
N HIS A 99 4.12 -2.01 0.57
CA HIS A 99 4.88 -0.79 0.77
C HIS A 99 5.70 -0.42 -0.47
N SER A 100 5.77 0.89 -0.71
CA SER A 100 6.78 1.51 -1.55
C SER A 100 7.02 2.93 -1.04
N LYS A 101 8.14 3.55 -1.42
CA LYS A 101 8.51 4.90 -0.97
C LYS A 101 7.31 5.86 -0.94
N GLY A 102 7.00 6.37 0.26
CA GLY A 102 5.90 7.29 0.53
C GLY A 102 4.60 6.62 0.99
N PHE A 103 4.48 5.30 0.95
CA PHE A 103 3.27 4.58 1.35
C PHE A 103 3.04 4.63 2.87
N PRO A 104 1.82 4.95 3.35
CA PRO A 104 1.51 5.03 4.77
C PRO A 104 1.25 3.63 5.36
N LEU A 105 2.31 2.83 5.51
CA LEU A 105 2.23 1.45 6.00
C LEU A 105 1.61 1.36 7.41
N ALA A 106 2.04 2.23 8.33
CA ALA A 106 1.50 2.29 9.70
C ALA A 106 -0.02 2.50 9.72
N LYS A 107 -0.51 3.46 8.92
CA LYS A 107 -1.94 3.75 8.79
C LYS A 107 -2.71 2.59 8.15
N THR A 108 -2.07 1.87 7.22
CA THR A 108 -2.65 0.67 6.61
C THR A 108 -2.75 -0.49 7.62
N GLN A 109 -1.78 -0.62 8.54
CA GLN A 109 -1.85 -1.58 9.64
C GLN A 109 -3.01 -1.22 10.59
N GLU A 110 -3.24 0.07 10.88
CA GLU A 110 -4.39 0.51 11.67
C GLU A 110 -5.72 0.18 10.98
N TYR A 111 -5.83 0.43 9.67
CA TYR A 111 -6.98 0.00 8.87
C TYR A 111 -7.22 -1.52 8.97
N ALA A 112 -6.16 -2.32 8.81
CA ALA A 112 -6.27 -3.78 8.91
C ALA A 112 -6.68 -4.25 10.31
N ARG A 113 -6.25 -3.54 11.37
CA ARG A 113 -6.67 -3.83 12.75
C ARG A 113 -8.13 -3.49 13.00
N LEU A 114 -8.63 -2.41 12.39
CA LEU A 114 -10.02 -1.95 12.52
C LEU A 114 -10.99 -2.85 11.76
N HIS A 115 -10.69 -3.12 10.48
CA HIS A 115 -11.61 -3.80 9.56
C HIS A 115 -11.37 -5.31 9.43
N GLN A 116 -10.24 -5.81 9.96
CA GLN A 116 -9.86 -7.23 9.96
C GLN A 116 -10.01 -7.97 8.61
N PRO A 117 -9.56 -7.40 7.46
CA PRO A 117 -9.62 -8.10 6.18
C PRO A 117 -8.67 -9.30 6.15
N PHE A 118 -8.93 -10.26 5.27
CA PHE A 118 -7.95 -11.30 4.96
C PHE A 118 -6.75 -10.69 4.22
N LEU A 119 -5.57 -10.72 4.85
CA LEU A 119 -4.36 -10.13 4.31
C LEU A 119 -3.68 -11.12 3.34
N ILE A 120 -3.54 -10.73 2.06
CA ILE A 120 -2.73 -11.49 1.09
C ILE A 120 -1.25 -11.31 1.36
N ASN A 121 -0.85 -10.11 1.78
CA ASN A 121 0.49 -9.79 2.22
C ASN A 121 0.43 -9.32 3.66
N ASP A 122 1.18 -10.00 4.54
CA ASP A 122 1.38 -9.56 5.92
C ASP A 122 1.99 -8.16 5.91
N LEU A 123 1.39 -7.23 6.65
CA LEU A 123 1.80 -5.82 6.70
C LEU A 123 3.01 -5.61 7.62
N ASP A 124 3.10 -6.37 8.72
CA ASP A 124 4.19 -6.27 9.69
C ASP A 124 5.50 -6.74 9.06
N LYS A 125 5.44 -7.82 8.27
CA LYS A 125 6.58 -8.37 7.54
C LYS A 125 7.16 -7.43 6.49
N GLN A 126 6.45 -6.38 6.11
CA GLN A 126 6.97 -5.38 5.18
C GLN A 126 8.04 -4.49 5.83
N TRP A 127 7.97 -4.27 7.15
CA TRP A 127 9.04 -3.62 7.91
C TRP A 127 10.31 -4.47 7.92
N ASP A 128 10.15 -5.78 8.13
CA ASP A 128 11.28 -6.74 8.10
C ASP A 128 12.00 -6.69 6.74
N ILE A 129 11.26 -6.61 5.63
CA ILE A 129 11.82 -6.57 4.26
C ILE A 129 12.61 -5.27 3.99
N MET A 130 12.32 -4.18 4.71
CA MET A 130 13.02 -2.90 4.55
C MET A 130 14.38 -2.85 5.26
N ASP A 131 14.68 -3.80 6.14
CA ASP A 131 15.95 -3.93 6.84
C ASP A 131 16.71 -5.16 6.33
N ARG A 132 17.86 -4.95 5.67
CA ARG A 132 18.67 -6.06 5.14
C ARG A 132 19.19 -6.99 6.22
N ILE A 133 19.46 -6.49 7.42
CA ILE A 133 19.90 -7.32 8.55
C ILE A 133 18.75 -8.25 8.94
N LYS A 134 17.53 -7.71 9.06
CA LYS A 134 16.35 -8.51 9.39
C LYS A 134 16.04 -9.57 8.33
N VAL A 135 16.18 -9.22 7.06
CA VAL A 135 16.07 -10.20 5.96
C VAL A 135 17.12 -11.31 6.10
N HIS A 136 18.38 -10.96 6.39
CA HIS A 136 19.43 -11.96 6.59
C HIS A 136 19.14 -12.89 7.79
N GLU A 137 18.67 -12.35 8.91
CA GLU A 137 18.25 -13.15 10.08
C GLU A 137 17.11 -14.13 9.74
N ILE A 138 16.09 -13.66 9.01
CA ILE A 138 14.96 -14.51 8.60
C ILE A 138 15.42 -15.65 7.66
N LEU A 139 16.38 -15.37 6.77
CA LEU A 139 16.94 -16.39 5.88
C LEU A 139 17.77 -17.41 6.65
N ASP A 140 18.57 -16.98 7.63
CA ASP A 140 19.34 -17.88 8.50
C ASP A 140 18.42 -18.77 9.34
N ASP A 141 17.39 -18.19 9.96
CA ASP A 141 16.39 -18.93 10.76
C ASP A 141 15.64 -19.98 9.92
N ALA A 142 15.40 -19.68 8.64
CA ALA A 142 14.78 -20.59 7.68
C ALA A 142 15.77 -21.64 7.09
N GLY A 143 17.06 -21.56 7.42
CA GLY A 143 18.10 -22.43 6.86
C GLY A 143 18.33 -22.22 5.36
N ILE A 144 18.05 -21.03 4.84
CA ILE A 144 18.23 -20.70 3.42
C ILE A 144 19.67 -20.21 3.20
N PRO A 145 20.47 -20.88 2.35
CA PRO A 145 21.85 -20.47 2.10
C PRO A 145 21.95 -19.06 1.52
N GLN A 146 22.88 -18.27 2.07
CA GLN A 146 23.14 -16.89 1.65
C GLN A 146 24.64 -16.57 1.69
N PRO A 147 25.10 -15.50 1.01
CA PRO A 147 26.49 -15.07 1.11
C PRO A 147 26.85 -14.74 2.56
N ARG A 148 28.05 -15.12 2.99
CA ARG A 148 28.59 -14.68 4.29
C ARG A 148 28.59 -13.16 4.35
N TYR A 149 28.11 -12.59 5.46
CA TYR A 149 27.96 -11.16 5.66
C TYR A 149 28.44 -10.76 7.05
N GLY A 150 28.86 -9.50 7.20
CA GLY A 150 29.18 -8.88 8.48
C GLY A 150 28.42 -7.56 8.61
N VAL A 151 28.05 -7.18 9.83
CA VAL A 151 27.26 -5.97 10.09
C VAL A 151 28.14 -4.87 10.68
N LEU A 152 28.46 -3.87 9.86
CA LEU A 152 29.18 -2.69 10.30
C LEU A 152 28.21 -1.66 10.93
N ARG A 153 28.27 -1.48 12.25
CA ARG A 153 27.41 -0.53 12.96
C ARG A 153 28.11 0.82 13.13
N ARG A 154 27.41 1.89 12.73
CA ARG A 154 27.82 3.28 12.91
C ARG A 154 26.67 4.09 13.51
N ARG A 155 26.97 5.04 14.39
CA ARG A 155 26.00 5.97 14.99
C ARG A 155 26.37 7.40 14.61
N LEU A 156 25.38 8.18 14.18
CA LEU A 156 25.52 9.62 13.96
C LEU A 156 25.40 10.34 15.31
N ASN A 157 26.34 11.21 15.62
CA ASN A 157 26.29 12.09 16.78
C ASN A 157 25.50 13.37 16.47
N ASP A 158 25.12 14.08 17.52
CA ASP A 158 24.42 15.38 17.44
C ASP A 158 25.24 16.45 16.69
N ASP A 159 26.57 16.32 16.68
CA ASP A 159 27.49 17.21 15.95
C ASP A 159 27.65 16.87 14.46
N GLY A 160 26.94 15.84 13.96
CA GLY A 160 27.00 15.39 12.58
C GLY A 160 28.17 14.45 12.26
N THR A 161 28.98 14.05 13.24
CA THR A 161 30.06 13.08 13.05
C THR A 161 29.58 11.64 13.24
N TRP A 162 30.20 10.68 12.55
CA TRP A 162 29.92 9.25 12.73
C TRP A 162 30.89 8.62 13.73
N ILE A 163 30.35 7.86 14.68
CA ILE A 163 31.12 6.94 15.52
C ILE A 163 30.90 5.53 15.00
N THR A 164 32.00 4.82 14.72
CA THR A 164 31.96 3.38 14.43
C THR A 164 31.86 2.61 15.73
N LEU A 165 30.82 1.78 15.85
CA LEU A 165 30.57 0.93 17.02
C LEU A 165 31.18 -0.47 16.87
N SER A 166 31.32 -0.96 15.64
CA SER A 166 32.03 -2.20 15.32
C SER A 166 33.54 -2.01 15.39
N ASN A 167 34.28 -3.07 15.68
CA ASN A 167 35.72 -3.10 15.46
C ASN A 167 36.00 -3.28 13.96
N VAL A 168 36.70 -2.33 13.33
CA VAL A 168 36.96 -2.36 11.89
C VAL A 168 38.44 -2.15 11.61
N ILE A 169 39.01 -3.05 10.81
CA ILE A 169 40.36 -2.92 10.27
C ILE A 169 40.25 -2.95 8.74
N GLU A 170 40.64 -1.86 8.08
CA GLU A 170 40.64 -1.77 6.63
C GLU A 170 42.08 -1.94 6.11
N GLN A 171 42.28 -2.85 5.17
CA GLN A 171 43.54 -3.09 4.48
C GLN A 171 43.36 -3.01 2.96
N ASP A 172 44.46 -3.01 2.22
CA ASP A 172 44.45 -2.82 0.76
C ASP A 172 43.56 -3.84 0.03
N ASP A 173 43.55 -5.11 0.44
CA ASP A 173 42.82 -6.20 -0.23
C ASP A 173 41.82 -6.95 0.67
N HIS A 174 41.53 -6.44 1.86
CA HIS A 174 40.46 -6.97 2.71
C HIS A 174 39.96 -5.96 3.74
N ILE A 175 38.81 -6.25 4.32
CA ILE A 175 38.29 -5.58 5.52
C ILE A 175 38.04 -6.63 6.61
N GLU A 176 38.29 -6.28 7.86
CA GLU A 176 37.90 -7.06 9.02
C GLU A 176 36.80 -6.31 9.77
N ILE A 177 35.69 -6.99 10.07
CA ILE A 177 34.56 -6.44 10.82
C ILE A 177 34.27 -7.39 11.99
N ASP A 178 34.43 -6.89 13.21
CA ASP A 178 34.19 -7.64 14.45
C ASP A 178 34.91 -9.00 14.50
N GLY A 179 36.13 -9.06 13.95
CA GLY A 179 36.97 -10.26 13.88
C GLY A 179 36.79 -11.11 12.61
N GLU A 180 35.80 -10.79 11.77
CA GLU A 180 35.58 -11.50 10.50
C GLU A 180 36.26 -10.81 9.32
N ILE A 181 37.11 -11.55 8.60
CA ILE A 181 37.86 -11.06 7.44
C ILE A 181 37.07 -11.27 6.15
N PHE A 182 36.95 -10.23 5.33
CA PHE A 182 36.35 -10.23 4.00
C PHE A 182 37.39 -9.78 2.97
N HIS A 183 37.92 -10.73 2.19
CA HIS A 183 38.83 -10.43 1.09
C HIS A 183 38.10 -9.82 -0.10
N LYS A 184 38.77 -8.91 -0.82
CA LYS A 184 38.25 -8.41 -2.09
C LYS A 184 38.26 -9.54 -3.15
N PRO A 185 37.22 -9.68 -3.98
CA PRO A 185 36.08 -8.78 -4.04
C PRO A 185 35.01 -9.04 -2.96
N PHE A 186 34.51 -7.96 -2.38
CA PHE A 186 33.36 -7.99 -1.46
C PHE A 186 32.34 -6.91 -1.82
N VAL A 187 31.12 -7.07 -1.29
CA VAL A 187 29.98 -6.16 -1.55
C VAL A 187 29.60 -5.44 -0.26
N GLU A 188 29.54 -4.11 -0.30
CA GLU A 188 28.98 -3.28 0.76
C GLU A 188 27.55 -2.87 0.37
N LYS A 189 26.60 -3.06 1.28
CA LYS A 189 25.20 -2.70 1.10
C LYS A 189 24.75 -1.83 2.28
N PRO A 190 24.04 -0.71 2.05
CA PRO A 190 23.36 0.00 3.11
C PRO A 190 22.36 -0.92 3.83
N VAL A 191 22.21 -0.75 5.15
CA VAL A 191 21.26 -1.54 5.96
C VAL A 191 19.83 -1.37 5.46
N SER A 192 19.45 -0.15 5.07
CA SER A 192 18.15 0.10 4.43
C SER A 192 18.08 -0.62 3.08
N ALA A 193 17.10 -1.51 2.92
CA ALA A 193 16.85 -2.23 1.68
C ALA A 193 16.38 -1.30 0.55
N GLU A 194 15.80 -0.15 0.91
CA GLU A 194 15.36 0.90 0.00
C GLU A 194 16.52 1.76 -0.52
N ASN A 195 17.67 1.75 0.17
CA ASN A 195 18.88 2.36 -0.35
C ASN A 195 19.61 1.35 -1.27
N HIS A 196 19.76 1.76 -2.54
CA HIS A 196 20.35 0.96 -3.60
C HIS A 196 21.79 1.37 -3.97
N ASP A 197 22.42 2.23 -3.16
CA ASP A 197 23.82 2.62 -3.29
C ASP A 197 24.72 1.45 -2.84
N ILE A 198 24.84 0.44 -3.70
CA ILE A 198 25.57 -0.80 -3.42
C ILE A 198 26.95 -0.73 -4.05
N TYR A 199 27.98 -1.06 -3.27
CA TYR A 199 29.37 -0.90 -3.66
C TYR A 199 30.03 -2.27 -3.77
N ILE A 200 30.84 -2.47 -4.82
CA ILE A 200 31.65 -3.68 -4.99
C ILE A 200 33.11 -3.24 -5.00
N TYR A 201 33.94 -3.80 -4.13
CA TYR A 201 35.35 -3.47 -4.03
C TYR A 201 36.18 -4.53 -4.73
N PHE A 202 37.11 -4.15 -5.61
CA PHE A 202 37.95 -5.09 -6.36
C PHE A 202 39.35 -5.21 -5.75
N PRO A 203 39.97 -6.41 -5.83
CA PRO A 203 41.32 -6.59 -5.34
C PRO A 203 42.33 -5.83 -6.22
N SER A 204 43.47 -5.50 -5.63
CA SER A 204 44.58 -4.81 -6.27
C SER A 204 45.12 -5.60 -7.46
N SER A 205 45.09 -6.94 -7.38
CA SER A 205 45.45 -7.85 -8.47
C SER A 205 44.57 -7.71 -9.72
N ALA A 206 43.38 -7.12 -9.59
CA ALA A 206 42.45 -6.84 -10.68
C ALA A 206 42.40 -5.35 -11.05
N GLY A 207 43.36 -4.54 -10.59
CA GLY A 207 43.42 -3.10 -10.82
C GLY A 207 42.79 -2.24 -9.71
N GLY A 208 42.25 -2.86 -8.65
CA GLY A 208 41.68 -2.16 -7.51
C GLY A 208 40.41 -1.36 -7.84
N GLY A 209 40.11 -0.37 -6.99
CA GLY A 209 38.93 0.49 -7.14
C GLY A 209 37.61 -0.16 -6.70
N SER A 210 36.50 0.46 -7.09
CA SER A 210 35.16 -0.02 -6.77
C SER A 210 34.14 0.28 -7.86
N GLN A 211 33.12 -0.57 -7.95
CA GLN A 211 31.92 -0.34 -8.75
C GLN A 211 30.80 0.16 -7.84
N ARG A 212 30.16 1.26 -8.24
CA ARG A 212 28.96 1.78 -7.57
C ARG A 212 27.74 1.44 -8.40
N LEU A 213 26.86 0.63 -7.83
CA LEU A 213 25.57 0.29 -8.40
C LEU A 213 24.55 1.36 -8.00
N PHE A 214 23.62 1.64 -8.90
CA PHE A 214 22.47 2.48 -8.64
C PHE A 214 21.25 1.85 -9.30
N ARG A 215 20.07 2.09 -8.72
CA ARG A 215 18.80 1.70 -9.34
C ARG A 215 18.33 2.84 -10.25
N LYS A 216 18.07 2.53 -11.52
CA LYS A 216 17.37 3.44 -12.45
C LYS A 216 15.89 3.53 -12.11
#